data_AF-A0A838DHW9-F1
#
_entry.id   AF-A0A838DHW9-F1
#
_cell.length_a   1.000
_cell.length_b   1.000
_cell.length_c   1.000
_cell.angle_alpha   90.00
_cell.angle_beta   90.00
_cell.angle_gamma   90.00
#
_symmetry.space_group_name_H-M   'P 1'
#
loop_
_entity.id
_entity.type
_entity.pdbx_description
1 polymer ?
#
loop_
_entity_poly.entity_id
_entity_poly.type
_entity_poly.pdbx_seq_one_letter_code
_entity_poly.pdbx_strand_id
1 'polypeptide(L)'
;MATSFQKYTLHYLSGGSSEAVIDLFNDGVLVGVLTFHKDDTALPGNVLQEGGVHEVHYHIRRFRDVLQILQYEKPLHLRISEGVANLMAAGFEPVGEQEGH
;
A
#
# COMPACT_ATOMS: atom_id res chain seq x y z
N MET A 1 -8.95 -5.98 -7.89
CA MET A 1 -9.93 -6.00 -6.76
C MET A 1 -9.26 -5.33 -5.57
N ALA A 2 -9.99 -4.64 -4.69
CA ALA A 2 -9.40 -4.03 -3.50
C ALA A 2 -9.43 -5.02 -2.33
N THR A 3 -8.33 -5.10 -1.58
CA THR A 3 -8.15 -6.01 -0.44
C THR A 3 -7.99 -5.21 0.85
N SER A 4 -8.87 -5.44 1.82
CA SER A 4 -8.78 -4.82 3.15
C SER A 4 -7.60 -5.37 3.95
N PHE A 5 -7.02 -4.57 4.83
CA PHE A 5 -6.06 -5.04 5.84
C PHE A 5 -6.23 -4.28 7.16
N GLN A 6 -5.79 -4.90 8.25
CA GLN A 6 -6.08 -4.43 9.62
C GLN A 6 -4.81 -4.20 10.45
N LYS A 7 -3.73 -4.90 10.08
CA LYS A 7 -2.44 -4.86 10.79
C LYS A 7 -1.32 -4.70 9.76
N TYR A 8 -0.24 -4.05 10.17
CA TYR A 8 0.99 -4.04 9.42
C TYR A 8 2.20 -4.26 10.33
N THR A 9 3.30 -4.72 9.74
CA THR A 9 4.61 -4.81 10.40
C THR A 9 5.63 -4.06 9.56
N LEU A 10 6.47 -3.24 10.21
CA LEU A 10 7.52 -2.47 9.56
C LEU A 10 8.89 -3.09 9.83
N HIS A 11 9.67 -3.27 8.78
CA HIS A 11 11.05 -3.76 8.81
C HIS A 11 11.98 -2.74 8.15
N TYR A 12 13.06 -2.37 8.83
CA TYR A 12 14.17 -1.62 8.23
C TYR A 12 15.24 -2.59 7.76
N LEU A 13 15.72 -2.40 6.54
CA LEU A 13 16.70 -3.28 5.91
C LEU A 13 18.03 -2.55 5.74
N SER A 14 19.13 -3.28 5.77
CA SER A 14 20.47 -2.75 5.50
C SER A 14 21.24 -3.71 4.60
N GLY A 15 22.15 -3.15 3.78
CA GLY A 15 23.01 -3.94 2.90
C GLY A 15 22.38 -4.38 1.57
N GLY A 16 21.13 -4.00 1.27
CA GLY A 16 20.41 -4.33 0.04
C GLY A 16 20.02 -3.13 -0.83
N SER A 17 19.21 -3.39 -1.87
CA SER A 17 18.58 -2.38 -2.73
C SER A 17 17.33 -1.75 -2.10
N SER A 18 16.73 -2.42 -1.12
CA SER A 18 15.59 -1.95 -0.35
C SER A 18 16.02 -1.44 1.03
N GLU A 19 15.38 -0.37 1.47
CA GLU A 19 15.65 0.35 2.73
C GLU A 19 14.61 0.01 3.81
N ALA A 20 13.36 -0.26 3.39
CA ALA A 20 12.29 -0.66 4.29
C ALA A 20 11.26 -1.56 3.60
N VAL A 21 10.59 -2.39 4.38
CA VAL A 21 9.46 -3.22 3.95
C VAL A 21 8.33 -3.10 4.97
N ILE A 22 7.11 -2.97 4.47
CA ILE A 22 5.89 -3.03 5.29
C ILE A 22 5.03 -4.20 4.83
N ASP A 23 4.85 -5.18 5.71
CA ASP A 23 3.96 -6.31 5.49
C ASP A 23 2.55 -5.96 5.97
N LEU A 24 1.55 -6.23 5.14
CA LEU A 24 0.14 -5.94 5.41
C LEU A 24 -0.63 -7.23 5.65
N PHE A 25 -1.41 -7.26 6.74
CA PHE A 25 -2.13 -8.45 7.18
C PHE A 25 -3.63 -8.19 7.32
N ASN A 26 -4.41 -9.15 6.86
CA ASN A 26 -5.85 -9.24 7.09
C ASN A 26 -6.16 -10.58 7.76
N ASP A 27 -6.77 -10.54 8.94
CA ASP A 27 -7.09 -11.75 9.72
C ASP A 27 -5.90 -12.73 9.89
N GLY A 28 -4.70 -12.17 10.11
CA GLY A 28 -3.46 -12.94 10.25
C GLY A 28 -2.83 -13.43 8.94
N VAL A 29 -3.49 -13.26 7.80
CA VAL A 29 -2.98 -13.63 6.47
C VAL A 29 -2.26 -12.45 5.83
N LEU A 30 -1.08 -12.69 5.25
CA LEU A 30 -0.35 -11.69 4.47
C LEU A 30 -1.13 -11.38 3.18
N VAL A 31 -1.48 -10.11 2.97
CA VAL A 31 -2.27 -9.67 1.81
C VAL A 31 -1.54 -8.64 0.94
N GLY A 32 -0.44 -8.08 1.43
CA GLY A 32 0.39 -7.19 0.64
C GLY A 32 1.74 -6.90 1.27
N VAL A 33 2.67 -6.48 0.43
CA VAL A 33 4.04 -6.11 0.80
C VAL A 33 4.35 -4.78 0.13
N LEU A 34 4.71 -3.77 0.93
CA LEU A 34 5.16 -2.48 0.44
C LEU A 34 6.67 -2.39 0.60
N THR A 35 7.40 -2.44 -0.50
CA THR A 35 8.87 -2.39 -0.50
C THR A 35 9.35 -1.00 -0.91
N PHE A 36 10.19 -0.40 -0.07
CA PHE A 36 10.78 0.91 -0.28
C PHE A 36 12.22 0.75 -0.73
N HIS A 37 12.51 1.19 -1.95
CA HIS A 37 13.83 1.18 -2.55
C HIS A 37 14.48 2.56 -2.49
N LYS A 38 15.79 2.64 -2.72
CA LYS A 38 16.52 3.92 -2.80
C LYS A 38 15.92 4.83 -3.89
N ASP A 39 16.08 6.14 -3.74
CA ASP A 39 15.48 7.11 -4.69
C ASP A 39 16.06 6.99 -6.11
N ASP A 40 17.33 6.56 -6.23
CA ASP A 40 18.04 6.48 -7.51
C ASP A 40 17.95 5.10 -8.20
N THR A 41 17.16 4.17 -7.66
CA THR A 41 17.00 2.82 -8.24
C THR A 41 15.74 2.69 -9.09
N ALA A 42 15.84 2.06 -10.25
CA ALA A 42 14.65 1.71 -11.02
C ALA A 42 13.72 0.80 -10.19
N LEU A 43 12.44 1.16 -10.14
CA LEU A 43 11.45 0.37 -9.41
C LEU A 43 10.95 -0.80 -10.26
N PRO A 44 10.79 -2.00 -9.69
CA PRO A 44 9.99 -3.04 -10.31
C PRO A 44 8.53 -2.58 -10.45
N GLY A 45 7.79 -3.17 -11.40
CA GLY A 45 6.35 -2.92 -11.53
C GLY A 45 5.56 -3.52 -10.36
N ASN A 46 4.46 -2.88 -9.98
CA ASN A 46 3.55 -3.43 -8.97
C ASN A 46 2.85 -4.66 -9.52
N VAL A 47 2.73 -5.72 -8.71
CA VAL A 47 2.17 -7.00 -9.15
C VAL A 47 1.22 -7.60 -8.11
N LEU A 48 0.14 -8.19 -8.58
CA LEU A 48 -0.68 -9.10 -7.78
C LEU A 48 -0.13 -10.51 -8.00
N GLN A 49 0.50 -11.08 -6.97
CA GLN A 49 1.07 -12.42 -7.05
C GLN A 49 -0.02 -13.50 -7.15
N GLU A 50 0.38 -14.64 -7.69
CA GLU A 50 -0.42 -15.88 -7.62
C GLU A 50 -0.58 -16.26 -6.14
N GLY A 51 -1.79 -16.10 -5.60
CA GLY A 51 -2.07 -16.19 -4.15
C GLY A 51 -2.70 -14.93 -3.54
N GLY A 52 -2.84 -13.85 -4.30
CA GLY A 52 -3.61 -12.67 -3.89
C GLY A 52 -2.82 -11.64 -3.08
N VAL A 53 -1.51 -11.82 -2.92
CA VAL A 53 -0.60 -10.88 -2.25
C VAL A 53 -0.27 -9.74 -3.21
N HIS A 54 -0.52 -8.52 -2.77
CA HIS A 54 -0.21 -7.30 -3.53
C HIS A 54 1.23 -6.86 -3.24
N GLU A 55 2.13 -6.96 -4.21
CA GLU A 55 3.47 -6.41 -4.10
C GLU A 55 3.52 -5.02 -4.73
N VAL A 56 3.94 -4.05 -3.90
CA VAL A 56 3.99 -2.65 -4.27
C VAL A 56 5.38 -2.11 -4.00
N HIS A 57 5.91 -1.38 -4.98
CA HIS A 57 7.23 -0.80 -4.91
C HIS A 57 7.14 0.73 -4.89
N TYR A 58 7.80 1.32 -3.91
CA TYR A 58 7.95 2.76 -3.78
C TYR A 58 9.43 3.13 -3.70
N HIS A 59 9.72 4.37 -4.06
CA HIS A 59 10.96 5.00 -3.61
C HIS A 59 10.83 5.42 -2.14
N ILE A 60 11.94 5.40 -1.40
CA ILE A 60 12.00 5.71 0.03
C ILE A 60 11.52 7.12 0.35
N ARG A 61 11.62 8.08 -0.57
CA ARG A 61 11.00 9.42 -0.41
C ARG A 61 9.50 9.39 -0.11
N ARG A 62 8.78 8.31 -0.49
CA ARG A 62 7.34 8.12 -0.22
C ARG A 62 7.04 7.45 1.11
N PHE A 63 8.07 7.02 1.85
CA PHE A 63 7.90 6.26 3.08
C PHE A 63 7.06 6.99 4.12
N ARG A 64 7.35 8.28 4.32
CA ARG A 64 6.59 9.10 5.28
C ARG A 64 5.13 9.26 4.87
N ASP A 65 4.87 9.52 3.59
CA ASP A 65 3.51 9.67 3.05
C ASP A 65 2.70 8.38 3.27
N VAL A 66 3.28 7.23 2.92
CA VAL A 66 2.63 5.92 3.11
C VAL A 66 2.41 5.61 4.59
N LEU A 67 3.41 5.85 5.45
CA LEU A 67 3.29 5.59 6.87
C LEU A 67 2.20 6.44 7.52
N GLN A 68 2.03 7.69 7.08
CA GLN A 68 0.94 8.56 7.54
C GLN A 68 -0.43 7.98 7.17
N ILE A 69 -0.63 7.54 5.92
CA ILE A 69 -1.89 6.90 5.51
C ILE A 69 -2.17 5.67 6.39
N LEU A 70 -1.17 4.81 6.59
CA LEU A 70 -1.31 3.60 7.41
C LEU A 70 -1.67 3.88 8.88
N GLN A 71 -1.22 5.01 9.42
CA GLN A 71 -1.45 5.39 10.82
C GLN A 71 -2.79 6.09 11.04
N TYR A 72 -3.18 6.98 10.11
CA TYR A 72 -4.28 7.92 10.34
C TYR A 72 -5.57 7.55 9.61
N GLU A 73 -5.49 6.89 8.47
CA GLU A 73 -6.67 6.60 7.68
C GLU A 73 -7.18 5.20 7.97
N LYS A 74 -8.48 5.05 8.24
CA LYS A 74 -9.16 3.76 8.42
C LYS A 74 -10.59 3.86 7.88
N PRO A 75 -11.17 2.78 7.33
CA PRO A 75 -10.57 1.46 7.08
C PRO A 75 -9.65 1.44 5.85
N LEU A 76 -8.54 0.68 5.90
CA LEU A 76 -7.53 0.65 4.85
C LEU A 76 -7.74 -0.49 3.85
N HIS A 77 -7.54 -0.18 2.58
CA HIS A 77 -7.59 -1.11 1.46
C HIS A 77 -6.39 -0.90 0.54
N LEU A 78 -5.92 -2.00 -0.04
CA LEU A 78 -4.89 -2.01 -1.06
C LEU A 78 -5.46 -2.53 -2.38
N ARG A 79 -5.17 -1.88 -3.49
CA ARG A 79 -5.57 -2.32 -4.83
C ARG A 79 -4.45 -2.09 -5.83
N ILE A 80 -4.17 -3.07 -6.68
CA ILE A 80 -3.37 -2.88 -7.90
C ILE A 80 -4.31 -2.87 -9.11
N SER A 81 -4.15 -1.89 -9.99
CA SER A 81 -4.89 -1.76 -11.26
C SER A 81 -3.95 -1.21 -12.32
N GLU A 82 -3.75 -1.94 -13.42
CA GLU A 82 -2.92 -1.50 -14.55
C GLU A 82 -1.48 -1.08 -14.14
N GLY A 83 -0.89 -1.80 -13.17
CA GLY A 83 0.45 -1.50 -12.63
C GLY A 83 0.49 -0.34 -11.64
N VAL A 84 -0.63 0.34 -11.40
CA VAL A 84 -0.77 1.39 -10.37
C VAL A 84 -1.23 0.75 -9.07
N ALA A 85 -0.50 1.01 -7.99
CA ALA A 85 -0.93 0.66 -6.64
C ALA A 85 -1.64 1.83 -5.97
N ASN A 86 -2.81 1.54 -5.40
CA ASN A 86 -3.63 2.50 -4.66
C ASN A 86 -3.77 2.01 -3.22
N LEU A 87 -3.21 2.78 -2.28
CA LEU A 87 -3.49 2.67 -0.86
C LEU A 87 -4.65 3.63 -0.56
N MET A 88 -5.78 3.08 -0.14
CA MET A 88 -7.02 3.87 0.01
C MET A 88 -7.56 3.68 1.42
N ALA A 89 -8.05 4.75 2.02
CA ALA A 89 -9.02 4.64 3.08
C ALA A 89 -10.44 4.71 2.52
N ALA A 90 -11.28 3.72 2.88
CA ALA A 90 -12.70 3.81 2.55
C ALA A 90 -13.39 4.67 3.62
N GLY A 91 -13.10 5.96 3.62
CA GLY A 91 -13.82 6.97 4.39
C GLY A 91 -14.41 7.99 3.42
N PHE A 92 -15.69 7.80 3.10
CA PHE A 92 -16.56 8.73 2.36
C PHE A 92 -15.92 9.43 1.15
N GLU A 93 -16.30 9.00 -0.06
CA GLU A 93 -16.56 10.01 -1.10
C GLU A 93 -17.38 11.14 -0.45
N PRO A 94 -17.00 12.43 -0.59
CA PRO A 94 -17.99 13.46 -0.31
C PRO A 94 -19.15 13.19 -1.25
N VAL A 95 -20.32 12.85 -0.71
CA VAL A 95 -21.59 13.01 -1.40
C VAL A 95 -21.83 14.52 -1.62
N GLY A 96 -21.07 15.12 -2.54
CA GLY A 96 -21.55 16.24 -3.34
C GLY A 96 -22.09 15.62 -4.61
N GLU A 97 -23.37 15.70 -4.96
CA GLU A 97 -24.37 16.70 -4.64
C GLU A 97 -25.73 16.02 -4.43
N GLN A 98 -26.58 16.69 -3.68
CA GLN A 98 -27.99 16.37 -3.54
C GLN A 98 -28.64 16.08 -4.89
N GLU A 99 -29.48 15.06 -4.90
CA GLU A 99 -30.63 14.96 -5.79
C GLU A 99 -31.34 16.31 -5.86
N GLY A 100 -31.35 16.90 -7.05
CA GLY A 100 -31.99 18.17 -7.33
C GLY A 100 -32.29 18.29 -8.80
N HIS A 101 -33.10 17.39 -9.34
CA HIS A 101 -33.87 17.64 -10.57
C HIS A 101 -35.14 16.80 -10.65
#